data_AF-A0A2H0XGK1-F1
#
_entry.id   AF-A0A2H0XGK1-F1
#
_cell.length_a   1.000
_cell.length_b   1.000
_cell.length_c   1.000
_cell.angle_alpha   90.00
_cell.angle_beta   90.00
_cell.angle_gamma   90.00
#
_symmetry.space_group_name_H-M   'P 1'
#
loop_
_entity.id
_entity.type
_entity.pdbx_description
1 polymer ?
#
loop_
_entity_poly.entity_id
_entity_poly.type
_entity_poly.pdbx_seq_one_letter_code
_entity_poly.pdbx_strand_id
1 'polypeptide(L)'
;MNEDIFHLGIKAIIRNPEGKILLLRVNLEKLTIKNKGAYWDIPGGRIHKGSTIEETLKREIQEETGILEVYSFNKLDMVLSNIRIPQVDGSFGLILGIYVCDVGNIDKIIISDEHTEYGWFNPQEVAGLLQVKYPPEFCEKISNWQKRVLPESGSTRYFVVSKVYNANRFLCCHDSIIISQPQRLVLLEVSNVF
;
A
#
# COMPACT_ATOMS: atom_id res chain seq x y z
N MET A 1 -18.93 -17.84 -22.83
CA MET A 1 -18.63 -17.11 -21.58
C MET A 1 -17.86 -15.86 -21.99
N ASN A 2 -18.42 -14.68 -21.71
CA ASN A 2 -17.81 -13.36 -21.98
C ASN A 2 -17.23 -12.75 -20.69
N GLU A 3 -17.05 -13.58 -19.68
CA GLU A 3 -16.42 -13.26 -18.41
C GLU A 3 -14.91 -13.19 -18.58
N ASP A 4 -14.30 -12.26 -17.88
CA ASP A 4 -12.87 -12.03 -17.93
C ASP A 4 -12.13 -12.77 -16.79
N ILE A 5 -10.90 -13.20 -17.04
CA ILE A 5 -10.09 -13.99 -16.10
C ILE A 5 -9.09 -13.07 -15.40
N PHE A 6 -9.04 -13.15 -14.08
CA PHE A 6 -8.10 -12.41 -13.26
C PHE A 6 -7.38 -13.30 -12.27
N HIS A 7 -6.08 -13.03 -12.06
CA HIS A 7 -5.30 -13.61 -10.98
C HIS A 7 -5.12 -12.62 -9.84
N LEU A 8 -5.14 -13.11 -8.60
CA LEU A 8 -4.92 -12.31 -7.41
C LEU A 8 -3.42 -12.17 -7.11
N GLY A 9 -2.97 -10.93 -6.92
CA GLY A 9 -1.69 -10.58 -6.33
C GLY A 9 -1.89 -9.74 -5.06
N ILE A 10 -0.93 -9.81 -4.14
CA ILE A 10 -0.91 -9.01 -2.92
C ILE A 10 0.31 -8.09 -3.00
N LYS A 11 0.10 -6.80 -2.73
CA LYS A 11 1.11 -5.76 -2.89
C LYS A 11 1.30 -4.94 -1.61
N ALA A 12 2.54 -4.58 -1.34
CA ALA A 12 2.98 -3.82 -0.19
C ALA A 12 3.36 -2.39 -0.58
N ILE A 13 2.58 -1.40 -0.12
CA ILE A 13 3.08 -0.02 -0.01
C ILE A 13 3.94 0.03 1.26
N ILE A 14 5.24 -0.17 1.10
CA ILE A 14 6.19 -0.09 2.20
C ILE A 14 6.48 1.37 2.49
N ARG A 15 6.19 1.83 3.71
CA ARG A 15 6.34 3.22 4.13
C ARG A 15 7.34 3.35 5.27
N ASN A 16 8.34 4.20 5.09
CA ASN A 16 9.33 4.51 6.14
C ASN A 16 8.83 5.60 7.10
N PRO A 17 9.55 5.90 8.20
CA PRO A 17 9.16 6.93 9.15
C PRO A 17 9.06 8.36 8.58
N GLU A 18 9.74 8.64 7.46
CA GLU A 18 9.65 9.92 6.75
C GLU A 18 8.37 10.04 5.90
N GLY A 19 7.58 8.97 5.81
CA GLY A 19 6.39 8.90 4.97
C GLY A 19 6.66 8.64 3.49
N LYS A 20 7.91 8.32 3.12
CA LYS A 20 8.27 7.92 1.76
C LYS A 20 7.89 6.46 1.51
N ILE A 21 7.63 6.15 0.25
CA ILE A 21 7.23 4.83 -0.23
C ILE A 21 8.38 4.21 -1.01
N LEU A 22 8.70 2.95 -0.72
CA LEU A 22 9.67 2.18 -1.48
C LEU A 22 9.05 1.69 -2.78
N LEU A 23 9.67 2.04 -3.90
CA LEU A 23 9.38 1.45 -5.21
C LEU A 23 10.60 0.68 -5.71
N LEU A 24 10.33 -0.36 -6.49
CA LEU A 24 11.33 -1.18 -7.17
C LEU A 24 11.14 -1.05 -8.68
N ARG A 25 12.24 -0.93 -9.42
CA ARG A 25 12.21 -0.87 -10.89
C ARG A 25 12.31 -2.28 -11.44
N VAL A 26 11.30 -2.70 -12.19
CA VAL A 26 11.22 -4.08 -12.71
C VAL A 26 12.34 -4.39 -13.70
N ASN A 27 12.90 -5.60 -13.59
CA ASN A 27 13.86 -6.13 -14.53
C ASN A 27 13.15 -6.74 -15.75
N LEU A 28 13.28 -6.09 -16.91
CA LEU A 28 12.67 -6.53 -18.16
C LEU A 28 13.12 -7.93 -18.62
N GLU A 29 14.31 -8.37 -18.23
CA GLU A 29 14.81 -9.70 -18.60
C GLU A 29 14.02 -10.82 -17.91
N LYS A 30 13.46 -10.52 -16.73
CA LYS A 30 12.66 -11.44 -15.91
C LYS A 30 11.17 -11.39 -16.21
N LEU A 31 10.70 -10.36 -16.92
CA LEU A 31 9.28 -10.26 -17.27
C LEU A 31 8.93 -11.16 -18.45
N THR A 32 7.77 -11.82 -18.33
CA THR A 32 7.11 -12.50 -19.46
C THR A 32 6.73 -11.50 -20.56
N ILE A 33 6.45 -10.24 -20.18
CA ILE A 33 6.06 -9.17 -21.07
C ILE A 33 7.19 -8.14 -21.17
N LYS A 34 7.82 -8.06 -22.34
CA LYS A 34 8.96 -7.14 -22.58
C LYS A 34 8.57 -5.83 -23.29
N ASN A 35 7.31 -5.66 -23.70
CA ASN A 35 6.89 -4.56 -24.57
C ASN A 35 6.52 -3.24 -23.84
N LYS A 36 6.52 -3.22 -22.50
CA LYS A 36 6.10 -2.04 -21.71
C LYS A 36 7.26 -1.17 -21.20
N GLY A 37 8.51 -1.52 -21.52
CA GLY A 37 9.69 -0.86 -20.96
C GLY A 37 9.83 -1.08 -19.45
N ALA A 38 10.96 -0.68 -18.88
CA ALA A 38 11.18 -0.80 -17.43
C ALA A 38 10.33 0.25 -16.70
N TYR A 39 9.52 -0.18 -15.74
CA TYR A 39 8.63 0.66 -14.95
C TYR A 39 8.84 0.44 -13.45
N TRP A 40 8.32 1.36 -12.62
CA TRP A 40 8.36 1.23 -11.17
C TRP A 40 7.13 0.48 -10.66
N ASP A 41 7.31 -0.38 -9.67
CA ASP A 41 6.26 -1.15 -9.03
C ASP A 41 6.41 -1.11 -7.50
N ILE A 42 5.33 -1.43 -6.81
CA ILE A 42 5.34 -1.74 -5.39
C ILE A 42 5.64 -3.24 -5.17
N PRO A 43 6.41 -3.59 -4.13
CA PRO A 43 6.74 -4.98 -3.82
C PRO A 43 5.54 -5.89 -3.65
N GLY A 44 5.69 -7.18 -3.94
CA GLY A 44 4.69 -8.19 -3.65
C GLY A 44 4.37 -9.14 -4.81
N GLY A 45 3.75 -10.26 -4.48
CA GLY A 45 3.51 -11.35 -5.42
C GLY A 45 2.26 -12.16 -5.13
N ARG A 46 2.31 -13.46 -5.42
CA ARG A 46 1.15 -14.36 -5.33
C ARG A 46 1.06 -15.01 -3.97
N ILE A 47 -0.15 -15.27 -3.53
CA ILE A 47 -0.40 -16.03 -2.30
C ILE A 47 -0.07 -17.50 -2.56
N HIS A 48 0.78 -18.09 -1.72
CA HIS A 48 1.02 -19.53 -1.72
C HIS A 48 -0.16 -20.28 -1.10
N LYS A 49 -0.39 -21.51 -1.54
CA LYS A 49 -1.49 -22.32 -1.00
C LYS A 49 -1.33 -22.50 0.51
N GLY A 50 -2.35 -22.10 1.26
CA GLY A 50 -2.38 -22.20 2.72
C GLY A 50 -1.72 -21.03 3.46
N SER A 51 -1.07 -20.09 2.75
CA SER A 51 -0.52 -18.89 3.37
C SER A 51 -1.59 -17.81 3.57
N THR A 52 -1.45 -17.08 4.66
CA THR A 52 -2.20 -15.85 4.92
C THR A 52 -1.66 -14.69 4.08
N ILE A 53 -2.42 -13.59 4.04
CA ILE A 53 -1.99 -12.36 3.37
C ILE A 53 -0.74 -11.76 4.03
N GLU A 54 -0.69 -11.76 5.37
CA GLU A 54 0.47 -11.23 6.10
C GLU A 54 1.73 -12.08 5.88
N GLU A 55 1.61 -13.41 5.90
CA GLU A 55 2.75 -14.29 5.57
C GLU A 55 3.23 -14.07 4.14
N THR A 56 2.30 -13.87 3.20
CA THR A 56 2.65 -13.53 1.81
C THR A 56 3.41 -12.22 1.75
N LEU A 57 2.89 -11.16 2.39
CA LEU A 57 3.56 -9.85 2.42
C LEU A 57 4.94 -9.92 3.06
N LYS A 58 5.09 -10.59 4.21
CA LYS A 58 6.39 -10.77 4.88
C LYS A 58 7.40 -11.46 3.99
N ARG A 59 7.01 -12.57 3.36
CA ARG A 59 7.88 -13.32 2.44
C ARG A 59 8.32 -12.45 1.26
N GLU A 60 7.38 -11.84 0.56
CA GLU A 60 7.67 -11.05 -0.65
C GLU A 60 8.51 -9.80 -0.31
N ILE A 61 8.19 -9.09 0.78
CA ILE A 61 8.98 -7.95 1.25
C ILE A 61 10.42 -8.40 1.54
N GLN A 62 10.60 -9.52 2.24
CA GLN A 62 11.93 -10.04 2.55
C GLN A 62 12.69 -10.44 1.27
N GLU A 63 12.06 -11.19 0.37
CA GLU A 63 12.67 -11.70 -0.86
C GLU A 63 13.07 -10.57 -1.81
N GLU A 64 12.22 -9.55 -1.98
CA GLU A 64 12.44 -8.48 -2.96
C GLU A 64 13.24 -7.29 -2.40
N THR A 65 13.34 -7.13 -1.08
CA THR A 65 13.95 -5.93 -0.48
C THR A 65 14.95 -6.20 0.64
N GLY A 66 14.97 -7.41 1.21
CA GLY A 66 15.78 -7.77 2.37
C GLY A 66 15.25 -7.22 3.71
N ILE A 67 14.11 -6.53 3.74
CA ILE A 67 13.51 -6.00 4.98
C ILE A 67 12.90 -7.16 5.79
N LEU A 68 13.30 -7.28 7.06
CA LEU A 68 12.82 -8.33 7.97
C LEU A 68 11.71 -7.84 8.91
N GLU A 69 11.81 -6.60 9.38
CA GLU A 69 10.93 -6.05 10.41
C GLU A 69 9.88 -5.12 9.79
N VAL A 70 8.61 -5.55 9.86
CA VAL A 70 7.44 -4.79 9.42
C VAL A 70 6.46 -4.68 10.58
N TYR A 71 6.11 -3.44 10.96
CA TYR A 71 5.37 -3.16 12.18
C TYR A 71 3.85 -3.25 12.04
N SER A 72 3.33 -3.11 10.82
CA SER A 72 1.89 -3.21 10.58
C SER A 72 1.56 -3.62 9.15
N PHE A 73 0.39 -4.23 8.95
CA PHE A 73 -0.13 -4.66 7.66
C PHE A 73 -1.58 -4.18 7.50
N ASN A 74 -1.75 -2.94 7.05
CA ASN A 74 -3.07 -2.31 6.99
C ASN A 74 -3.68 -2.41 5.58
N LYS A 75 -4.82 -3.10 5.45
CA LYS A 75 -5.54 -3.17 4.17
C LYS A 75 -5.93 -1.78 3.68
N LEU A 76 -5.55 -1.44 2.46
CA LEU A 76 -5.85 -0.15 1.84
C LEU A 76 -6.96 -0.26 0.79
N ASP A 77 -6.77 -1.15 -0.19
CA ASP A 77 -7.61 -1.20 -1.39
C ASP A 77 -7.52 -2.52 -2.15
N MET A 78 -8.36 -2.65 -3.18
CA MET A 78 -8.28 -3.67 -4.21
C MET A 78 -8.38 -3.03 -5.58
N VAL A 79 -7.42 -3.32 -6.47
CA VAL A 79 -7.20 -2.57 -7.72
C VAL A 79 -7.11 -3.52 -8.90
N LEU A 80 -7.72 -3.17 -10.02
CA LEU A 80 -7.49 -3.85 -11.31
C LEU A 80 -6.27 -3.24 -11.98
N SER A 81 -5.29 -4.07 -12.34
CA SER A 81 -4.08 -3.59 -13.03
C SER A 81 -4.35 -3.18 -14.47
N ASN A 82 -3.62 -2.16 -14.96
CA ASN A 82 -3.58 -1.76 -16.37
C ASN A 82 -2.81 -2.76 -17.26
N ILE A 83 -2.21 -3.80 -16.67
CA ILE A 83 -1.42 -4.81 -17.38
C ILE A 83 -2.22 -6.11 -17.49
N ARG A 84 -2.26 -6.66 -18.70
CA ARG A 84 -2.74 -8.01 -18.97
C ARG A 84 -1.58 -8.94 -19.28
N ILE A 85 -1.63 -10.16 -18.75
CA ILE A 85 -0.61 -11.18 -18.93
C ILE A 85 -1.02 -12.14 -20.05
N PRO A 86 -0.21 -12.25 -21.13
CA PRO A 86 -0.48 -13.22 -22.20
C PRO A 86 -0.48 -14.66 -21.69
N GLN A 87 -1.36 -15.47 -22.25
CA GLN A 87 -1.44 -16.92 -22.08
C GLN A 87 -1.73 -17.56 -23.45
N VAL A 88 -1.57 -18.88 -23.58
CA VAL A 88 -1.75 -19.64 -24.83
C VAL A 88 -3.03 -19.26 -25.58
N ASP A 89 -4.15 -19.16 -24.86
CA ASP A 89 -5.47 -18.87 -25.45
C ASP A 89 -6.04 -17.51 -25.02
N GLY A 90 -5.18 -16.49 -24.86
CA GLY A 90 -5.63 -15.12 -24.61
C GLY A 90 -4.78 -14.36 -23.58
N SER A 91 -5.44 -13.69 -22.63
CA SER A 91 -4.74 -12.99 -21.55
C SER A 91 -5.60 -12.89 -20.30
N PHE A 92 -4.97 -12.96 -19.13
CA PHE A 92 -5.63 -12.70 -17.85
C PHE A 92 -5.19 -11.35 -17.27
N GLY A 93 -6.07 -10.71 -16.53
CA GLY A 93 -5.80 -9.48 -15.79
C GLY A 93 -5.28 -9.77 -14.39
N LEU A 94 -4.91 -8.72 -13.67
CA LEU A 94 -4.51 -8.84 -12.27
C LEU A 94 -5.46 -8.05 -11.38
N ILE A 95 -5.95 -8.72 -10.32
CA ILE A 95 -6.55 -8.06 -9.16
C ILE A 95 -5.45 -7.95 -8.11
N LEU A 96 -5.19 -6.74 -7.62
CA LEU A 96 -4.12 -6.45 -6.68
C LEU A 96 -4.73 -6.01 -5.34
N GLY A 97 -4.56 -6.82 -4.30
CA GLY A 97 -4.87 -6.44 -2.93
C GLY A 97 -3.74 -5.61 -2.34
N ILE A 98 -4.02 -4.36 -1.98
CA ILE A 98 -3.01 -3.38 -1.57
C ILE A 98 -3.01 -3.21 -0.05
N TYR A 99 -1.83 -3.33 0.55
CA TYR A 99 -1.60 -3.18 1.99
C TYR A 99 -0.54 -2.13 2.26
N VAL A 100 -0.78 -1.25 3.24
CA VAL A 100 0.23 -0.33 3.77
C VAL A 100 1.03 -1.06 4.83
N CYS A 101 2.34 -1.14 4.61
CA CYS A 101 3.29 -1.83 5.46
C CYS A 101 4.25 -0.80 6.06
N ASP A 102 4.09 -0.48 7.34
CA ASP A 102 4.96 0.49 8.01
C ASP A 102 6.24 -0.21 8.51
N VAL A 103 7.39 0.39 8.20
CA VAL A 103 8.72 -0.10 8.60
C VAL A 103 9.48 0.96 9.39
N GLY A 104 10.56 0.54 10.05
CA GLY A 104 11.49 1.44 10.73
C GLY A 104 12.41 2.17 9.75
N ASN A 105 13.46 2.79 10.29
CA ASN A 105 14.57 3.25 9.47
C ASN A 105 15.28 2.04 8.86
N ILE A 106 15.48 2.06 7.54
CA ILE A 106 16.12 0.98 6.80
C ILE A 106 17.47 1.47 6.28
N ASP A 107 18.55 0.86 6.76
CA ASP A 107 19.91 1.26 6.39
C ASP A 107 20.26 0.86 4.95
N LYS A 108 19.78 -0.31 4.52
CA LYS A 108 20.10 -0.88 3.21
C LYS A 108 18.95 -1.72 2.68
N ILE A 109 18.62 -1.50 1.41
CA ILE A 109 17.75 -2.38 0.63
C ILE A 109 18.64 -3.33 -0.18
N ILE A 110 18.27 -4.61 -0.20
CA ILE A 110 18.88 -5.64 -1.03
C ILE A 110 17.80 -6.13 -1.98
N ILE A 111 17.85 -5.67 -3.22
CA ILE A 111 16.86 -6.08 -4.22
C ILE A 111 17.18 -7.45 -4.81
N SER A 112 16.14 -8.21 -5.15
CA SER A 112 16.25 -9.46 -5.90
C SER A 112 16.58 -9.21 -7.38
N ASP A 113 16.88 -10.27 -8.12
CA ASP A 113 17.18 -10.18 -9.57
C ASP A 113 15.95 -9.85 -10.44
N GLU A 114 14.76 -9.83 -9.84
CA GLU A 114 13.51 -9.35 -10.46
C GLU A 114 13.49 -7.83 -10.65
N HIS A 115 14.43 -7.13 -10.02
CA HIS A 115 14.49 -5.67 -10.00
C HIS A 115 15.90 -5.17 -10.35
N THR A 116 15.99 -3.98 -10.95
CA THR A 116 17.28 -3.37 -11.31
C THR A 116 17.66 -2.21 -10.42
N GLU A 117 16.67 -1.53 -9.83
CA GLU A 117 16.85 -0.33 -9.02
C GLU A 117 15.77 -0.27 -7.92
N TYR A 118 16.05 0.50 -6.86
CA TYR A 118 15.06 0.85 -5.84
C TYR A 118 15.14 2.35 -5.53
N GLY A 119 14.05 2.89 -4.97
CA GLY A 119 14.05 4.28 -4.49
C GLY A 119 12.95 4.54 -3.47
N TRP A 120 13.22 5.49 -2.58
CA TRP A 120 12.24 6.03 -1.63
C TRP A 120 11.68 7.33 -2.17
N PHE A 121 10.38 7.35 -2.44
CA PHE A 121 9.70 8.46 -3.11
C PHE A 121 8.61 9.06 -2.24
N ASN A 122 8.37 10.35 -2.35
CA ASN A 122 7.20 10.95 -1.71
C ASN A 122 5.93 10.51 -2.43
N PRO A 123 4.76 10.49 -1.76
CA PRO A 123 3.52 10.00 -2.37
C PRO A 123 3.12 10.72 -3.68
N GLN A 124 3.46 12.00 -3.82
CA GLN A 124 3.21 12.77 -5.05
C GLN A 124 4.03 12.26 -6.24
N GLU A 125 5.28 11.86 -6.02
CA GLU A 125 6.16 11.31 -7.06
C GLU A 125 5.68 9.90 -7.47
N VAL A 126 5.29 9.08 -6.49
CA VAL A 126 4.79 7.71 -6.68
C VAL A 126 3.62 7.66 -7.67
N ALA A 127 2.71 8.63 -7.60
CA ALA A 127 1.55 8.69 -8.47
C ALA A 127 1.89 8.81 -9.96
N GLY A 128 3.02 9.43 -10.31
CA GLY A 128 3.53 9.45 -11.69
C GLY A 128 4.22 8.14 -12.08
N LEU A 129 4.95 7.55 -11.13
CA LEU A 129 5.80 6.38 -11.37
C LEU A 129 4.99 5.07 -11.54
N LEU A 130 3.81 4.96 -10.93
CA LEU A 130 2.99 3.74 -10.93
C LEU A 130 1.99 3.62 -12.09
N GLN A 131 1.83 4.64 -12.92
CA GLN A 131 0.76 4.72 -13.94
C GLN A 131 0.80 3.59 -14.99
N VAL A 132 1.97 2.97 -15.19
CA VAL A 132 2.12 1.85 -16.13
C VAL A 132 1.31 0.62 -15.69
N LYS A 133 1.31 0.31 -14.39
CA LYS A 133 0.71 -0.91 -13.83
C LYS A 133 -0.59 -0.66 -13.07
N TYR A 134 -0.78 0.54 -12.54
CA TYR A 134 -1.91 0.89 -11.69
C TYR A 134 -2.79 1.95 -12.34
N PRO A 135 -4.11 1.90 -12.13
CA PRO A 135 -5.03 2.82 -12.76
C PRO A 135 -4.95 4.22 -12.14
N PRO A 136 -5.36 5.27 -12.86
CA PRO A 136 -5.18 6.66 -12.43
C PRO A 136 -5.80 6.97 -11.06
N GLU A 137 -6.96 6.41 -10.75
CA GLU A 137 -7.68 6.63 -9.49
C GLU A 137 -6.90 6.10 -8.28
N PHE A 138 -6.17 4.99 -8.44
CA PHE A 138 -5.29 4.48 -7.39
C PHE A 138 -4.08 5.40 -7.23
N CYS A 139 -3.49 5.85 -8.32
CA CYS A 139 -2.33 6.75 -8.30
C CYS A 139 -2.68 8.09 -7.63
N GLU A 140 -3.84 8.67 -7.96
CA GLU A 140 -4.36 9.90 -7.34
C GLU A 140 -4.68 9.70 -5.84
N LYS A 141 -5.21 8.54 -5.46
CA LYS A 141 -5.41 8.22 -4.05
C LYS A 141 -4.10 8.25 -3.25
N ILE A 142 -3.00 7.78 -3.84
CA ILE A 142 -1.67 7.84 -3.20
C ILE A 142 -1.11 9.27 -3.19
N SER A 143 -1.25 10.05 -4.26
CA SER A 143 -0.72 11.43 -4.30
C SER A 143 -1.30 12.34 -3.21
N ASN A 144 -2.54 12.07 -2.80
CA ASN A 144 -3.25 12.79 -1.75
C ASN A 144 -2.77 12.44 -0.33
N TRP A 145 -1.85 11.48 -0.17
CA TRP A 145 -1.29 11.17 1.14
C TRP A 145 -0.38 12.28 1.61
N GLN A 146 -0.79 12.92 2.69
CA GLN A 146 0.00 13.93 3.37
C GLN A 146 1.09 13.26 4.23
N LYS A 147 2.20 13.97 4.44
CA LYS A 147 3.20 13.58 5.44
C LYS A 147 2.48 13.39 6.77
N ARG A 148 2.61 12.21 7.39
CA ARG A 148 2.23 12.06 8.79
C ARG A 148 3.20 12.92 9.59
N VAL A 149 2.70 13.98 10.21
CA VAL A 149 3.43 14.65 11.28
C VAL A 149 3.40 13.70 12.47
N LEU A 150 4.49 12.97 12.68
CA LEU A 150 4.69 12.27 13.94
C LEU A 150 4.82 13.34 15.03
N PRO A 151 4.06 13.27 16.13
CA PRO A 151 4.23 14.22 17.21
C PRO A 151 5.68 14.18 17.72
N GLU A 152 6.30 15.35 17.89
CA GLU A 152 7.60 15.45 18.53
C GLU A 152 7.55 14.77 19.90
N SER A 153 8.64 14.07 20.26
CA SER A 153 8.83 13.40 21.54
C SER A 153 8.62 14.40 22.68
N GLY A 154 7.39 14.45 23.20
CA GLY A 154 6.95 15.44 24.19
C GLY A 154 5.48 15.85 24.08
N SER A 155 4.80 15.63 22.95
CA SER A 155 3.37 15.94 22.82
C SER A 155 2.61 14.86 22.05
N THR A 156 2.19 13.80 22.72
CA THR A 156 1.44 12.71 22.10
C THR A 156 0.09 13.20 21.55
N ARG A 157 0.04 13.60 20.28
CA ARG A 157 -1.20 13.76 19.52
C ARG A 157 -1.50 12.44 18.81
N TYR A 158 -2.47 11.69 19.32
CA TYR A 158 -3.03 10.56 18.61
C TYR A 158 -4.00 11.09 17.55
N PHE A 159 -3.72 10.83 16.28
CA PHE A 159 -4.72 10.95 15.22
C PHE A 159 -5.55 9.66 15.23
N VAL A 160 -6.73 9.70 15.85
CA VAL A 160 -7.73 8.64 15.65
C VAL A 160 -8.34 8.88 14.27
N VAL A 161 -7.87 8.15 13.26
CA VAL A 161 -8.59 8.06 11.99
C VAL A 161 -9.72 7.06 12.19
N SER A 162 -10.84 7.51 12.74
CA SER A 162 -12.07 6.71 12.72
C SER A 162 -12.63 6.76 11.29
N LYS A 163 -12.57 5.65 10.56
CA LYS A 163 -13.40 5.46 9.37
C LYS A 163 -14.85 5.31 9.86
N VAL A 164 -15.61 6.41 9.86
CA VAL A 164 -17.06 6.33 9.99
C VAL A 164 -17.61 5.99 8.60
N TYR A 165 -17.99 4.73 8.38
CA TYR A 165 -18.87 4.39 7.29
C TYR A 165 -20.31 4.66 7.75
N ASN A 166 -20.94 5.67 7.19
CA ASN A 166 -22.39 5.76 7.20
C ASN A 166 -22.88 5.88 5.75
N ALA A 167 -23.68 4.91 5.35
CA ALA A 167 -24.45 4.99 4.11
C ALA A 167 -25.41 6.18 4.22
N ASN A 168 -25.36 7.07 3.22
CA ASN A 168 -26.26 8.21 3.03
C ASN A 168 -26.04 9.45 3.91
N ARG A 169 -24.90 10.15 3.75
CA ARG A 169 -24.81 11.63 3.56
C ARG A 169 -23.35 12.08 3.71
N PHE A 170 -22.90 12.96 2.82
CA PHE A 170 -21.67 13.72 3.00
C PHE A 170 -21.86 14.72 4.14
N LEU A 171 -21.08 14.57 5.21
CA LEU A 171 -20.91 15.58 6.26
C LEU A 171 -19.42 15.78 6.47
N CYS A 172 -18.95 16.98 6.13
CA CYS A 172 -17.64 17.47 6.51
C CYS A 172 -17.70 17.80 8.01
N CYS A 173 -16.91 17.13 8.85
CA CYS A 173 -16.76 17.50 10.26
C CYS A 173 -15.38 18.10 10.49
N HIS A 174 -15.39 19.35 10.97
CA HIS A 174 -14.26 20.02 11.58
C HIS A 174 -13.82 19.32 12.87
N ASP A 175 -12.51 19.39 13.09
CA ASP A 175 -11.72 19.06 14.28
C ASP A 175 -12.51 18.75 15.56
N SER A 176 -12.32 17.53 16.07
CA SER A 176 -12.66 17.19 17.45
C SER A 176 -11.44 16.60 18.15
N ILE A 177 -10.99 17.28 19.21
CA ILE A 177 -9.84 16.95 20.05
C ILE A 177 -10.35 16.12 21.23
N ILE A 178 -9.86 14.89 21.39
CA ILE A 178 -10.04 14.10 22.62
C ILE A 178 -8.72 14.08 23.37
N ILE A 179 -8.72 14.61 24.60
CA ILE A 179 -7.60 14.51 25.54
C ILE A 179 -7.98 13.48 26.59
N SER A 180 -7.31 12.32 26.62
CA SER A 180 -7.35 11.44 27.79
C SER A 180 -5.93 11.09 28.24
N GLN A 181 -5.61 11.41 29.50
CA GLN A 181 -4.36 11.04 30.14
C GLN A 181 -4.28 9.52 30.43
N PRO A 182 -3.07 8.97 30.65
CA PRO A 182 -2.87 7.52 30.65
C PRO A 182 -3.31 6.96 31.99
N GLN A 183 -4.54 6.43 32.06
CA GLN A 183 -5.01 5.32 32.93
C GLN A 183 -6.54 5.37 33.09
N ARG A 184 -7.28 5.19 31.98
CA ARG A 184 -8.64 4.60 31.91
C ARG A 184 -9.21 4.89 30.53
N LEU A 185 -9.55 3.84 29.78
CA LEU A 185 -10.50 4.00 28.67
C LEU A 185 -11.86 4.31 29.30
N VAL A 186 -12.37 5.53 29.10
CA VAL A 186 -13.77 5.84 29.34
C VAL A 186 -14.39 6.08 27.96
N LEU A 187 -15.24 5.14 27.52
CA LEU A 187 -16.14 5.36 26.40
C LEU A 187 -17.18 6.39 26.85
N LEU A 188 -17.09 7.62 26.34
CA LEU A 188 -18.17 8.60 26.46
C LEU A 188 -19.08 8.43 25.24
N GLU A 189 -20.23 7.80 25.44
CA GLU A 189 -21.35 7.90 24.51
C GLU A 189 -21.79 9.37 24.47
N VAL A 190 -21.68 10.00 23.30
CA VAL A 190 -22.21 11.34 23.10
C VAL A 190 -23.71 11.21 22.87
N SER A 191 -24.48 11.49 23.92
CA SER A 191 -25.93 11.61 23.84
C SER A 191 -26.33 12.75 22.91
N ASN A 192 -27.16 12.42 21.91
CA ASN A 192 -27.78 13.36 20.98
C ASN A 192 -28.42 14.54 21.72
N VAL A 193 -28.13 15.76 21.24
CA VAL A 193 -28.95 16.94 21.53
C VAL A 193 -29.42 17.48 20.17
N PHE A 194 -30.73 17.67 20.10
CA PHE A 194 -31.62 17.81 18.94
C PHE A 194 -31.22 18.82 17.87
#